data_AF-A0A662I0G3-F1
#
_entry.id   AF-A0A662I0G3-F1
#
_cell.length_a   1.000
_cell.length_b   1.000
_cell.length_c   1.000
_cell.angle_alpha   90.00
_cell.angle_beta   90.00
_cell.angle_gamma   90.00
#
_symmetry.space_group_name_H-M   'P 1'
#
loop_
_entity.id
_entity.type
_entity.pdbx_description
1 polymer ?
#
loop_
_entity_poly.entity_id
_entity_poly.type
_entity_poly.pdbx_seq_one_letter_code
_entity_poly.pdbx_strand_id
1 'polypeptide(L)'
;MVLGEIVSSKFARRVRVFMREVGVSEELRGWNWDSGILSPPLKGVLLSVSDVAARYCPTRRDVYLKYVEGVVVKPTLPMVEGRVYHNVISGVVLEVKRKLYSLGLVSGYELYESLVEGCEARVRDIVLHNVRVLEEEPRSEDVERMVVRGVRLWKFLALQFAASVDRYVSVHGHLDVDSVVAEAVPHIVEYKVDGSPLGLSKELSVDVLYPGYTVVEVKTGSRQDFHRLYLAGYALAFEADKEIPVNMGVLIYVRAGRSPTPFFKVEEYVVSDELRREFIEARDEVFEIIENERDPGKPLRCYPYCPYYKYC
;
A
#
# COMPACT_ATOMS: atom_id res chain seq x y z
N MET A 1 -4.33 7.70 16.11
CA MET A 1 -3.48 7.09 15.06
C MET A 1 -4.32 6.23 14.15
N VAL A 2 -4.77 6.77 13.01
CA VAL A 2 -5.37 5.94 11.96
C VAL A 2 -4.86 6.39 10.60
N LEU A 3 -4.81 7.70 10.36
CA LEU A 3 -4.00 8.32 9.31
C LEU A 3 -3.32 9.61 9.80
N GLY A 4 -3.96 10.48 10.59
CA GLY A 4 -3.35 11.74 11.05
C GLY A 4 -2.06 11.61 11.90
N GLU A 5 -1.79 10.44 12.47
CA GLU A 5 -0.51 10.08 13.11
C GLU A 5 -0.30 8.59 12.76
N ILE A 6 0.37 8.30 11.64
CA ILE A 6 0.62 6.92 11.20
C ILE A 6 1.69 6.26 12.07
N VAL A 7 2.76 7.00 12.35
CA VAL A 7 3.95 6.53 13.05
C VAL A 7 3.92 7.03 14.49
N SER A 8 3.97 6.11 15.46
CA SER A 8 4.05 6.52 16.87
C SER A 8 5.44 7.07 17.21
N SER A 9 5.51 8.08 18.09
CA SER A 9 6.79 8.62 18.59
C SER A 9 7.63 7.55 19.29
N LYS A 10 6.98 6.59 19.96
CA LYS A 10 7.63 5.42 20.58
C LYS A 10 8.31 4.54 19.52
N PHE A 11 7.67 4.31 18.38
CA PHE A 11 8.24 3.52 17.30
C PHE A 11 9.37 4.25 16.58
N ALA A 12 9.20 5.52 16.24
CA ALA A 12 10.28 6.33 15.67
C ALA A 12 11.53 6.31 16.57
N ARG A 13 11.35 6.42 17.90
CA ARG A 13 12.45 6.27 18.87
C ARG A 13 13.09 4.89 18.81
N ARG A 14 12.29 3.82 18.75
CA ARG A 14 12.79 2.44 18.67
C ARG A 14 13.60 2.20 17.39
N VAL A 15 13.13 2.70 16.24
CA VAL A 15 13.86 2.61 14.97
C VAL A 15 15.19 3.35 15.07
N ARG A 16 15.20 4.57 15.61
CA ARG A 16 16.45 5.33 15.80
C ARG A 16 17.46 4.58 16.67
N VAL A 17 17.02 3.95 17.77
CA VAL A 17 17.88 3.14 18.62
C VAL A 17 18.41 1.93 17.86
N PHE A 18 17.54 1.21 17.15
CA PHE A 18 17.93 0.06 16.33
C PHE A 18 18.96 0.44 15.26
N MET A 19 18.75 1.55 14.55
CA MET A 19 19.67 2.03 13.51
C MET A 19 21.05 2.41 14.07
N ARG A 20 21.11 2.86 15.32
CA ARG A 20 22.38 3.19 15.99
C ARG A 20 23.14 1.96 16.49
N GLU A 21 22.42 0.95 16.98
CA GLU A 21 23.02 -0.19 17.68
C GLU A 21 23.24 -1.41 16.79
N VAL A 22 22.35 -1.62 15.81
CA VAL A 22 22.38 -2.76 14.89
C VAL A 22 22.54 -2.28 13.46
N GLY A 23 21.74 -1.29 13.05
CA GLY A 23 21.76 -0.78 11.68
C GLY A 23 21.12 -1.76 10.67
N VAL A 24 21.33 -1.44 9.39
CA VAL A 24 21.03 -2.33 8.26
C VAL A 24 22.34 -2.48 7.51
N SER A 25 22.71 -3.71 7.17
CA SER A 25 23.96 -3.98 6.46
C SER A 25 23.94 -3.30 5.09
N GLU A 26 25.05 -2.66 4.71
CA GLU A 26 25.11 -1.91 3.45
C GLU A 26 24.80 -2.79 2.24
N GLU A 27 25.30 -4.02 2.19
CA GLU A 27 25.00 -5.02 1.15
C GLU A 27 23.51 -5.34 0.96
N LEU A 28 22.66 -5.00 1.93
CA LEU A 28 21.20 -5.18 1.88
C LEU A 28 20.47 -3.88 1.58
N ARG A 29 21.16 -2.75 1.39
CA ARG A 29 20.53 -1.50 0.98
C ARG A 29 20.21 -1.49 -0.49
N GLY A 30 19.03 -1.01 -0.85
CA GLY A 30 18.57 -1.03 -2.24
C GLY A 30 19.51 -0.36 -3.25
N TRP A 31 20.30 0.64 -2.85
CA TRP A 31 21.31 1.27 -3.72
C TRP A 31 22.48 0.36 -4.11
N ASN A 32 22.70 -0.76 -3.41
CA ASN A 32 23.71 -1.76 -3.78
C ASN A 32 23.17 -2.82 -4.78
N TRP A 33 22.16 -2.44 -5.59
CA TRP A 33 21.47 -3.30 -6.55
C TRP A 33 22.38 -3.89 -7.63
N ASP A 34 23.54 -3.29 -7.89
CA ASP A 34 24.52 -3.74 -8.88
C ASP A 34 25.46 -4.83 -8.35
N SER A 35 25.30 -5.23 -7.08
CA SER A 35 26.19 -6.14 -6.39
C SER A 35 25.48 -7.34 -5.74
N GLY A 36 26.21 -8.46 -5.68
CA GLY A 36 25.91 -9.61 -4.83
C GLY A 36 24.46 -10.10 -4.90
N ILE A 37 23.79 -10.07 -3.74
CA ILE A 37 22.46 -10.63 -3.49
C ILE A 37 21.31 -9.76 -4.01
N LEU A 38 21.55 -8.47 -4.27
CA LEU A 38 20.49 -7.55 -4.71
C LEU A 38 20.34 -7.51 -6.23
N SER A 39 21.39 -7.86 -6.98
CA SER A 39 21.31 -7.97 -8.44
C SER A 39 20.22 -8.99 -8.83
N PRO A 40 19.28 -8.63 -9.72
CA PRO A 40 18.26 -9.58 -10.16
C PRO A 40 18.92 -10.75 -10.92
N PRO A 41 18.55 -12.00 -10.61
CA PRO A 41 19.10 -13.19 -11.29
C PRO A 41 18.85 -13.19 -12.80
N LEU A 42 17.66 -12.74 -13.22
CA LEU A 42 17.24 -12.74 -14.62
C LEU A 42 17.05 -11.31 -15.13
N LYS A 43 17.74 -10.96 -16.22
CA LYS A 43 17.60 -9.65 -16.88
C LYS A 43 16.41 -9.64 -17.84
N GLY A 44 15.73 -8.49 -17.92
CA GLY A 44 14.62 -8.26 -18.87
C GLY A 44 13.24 -8.70 -18.38
N VAL A 45 13.15 -9.42 -17.27
CA VAL A 45 11.90 -9.74 -16.58
C VAL A 45 11.73 -8.78 -15.40
N LEU A 46 10.57 -8.13 -15.31
CA LEU A 46 10.26 -7.18 -14.24
C LEU A 46 9.03 -7.67 -13.46
N LEU A 47 9.20 -7.83 -12.15
CA LEU A 47 8.17 -8.33 -11.24
C LEU A 47 7.47 -7.17 -10.53
N SER A 48 6.17 -7.26 -10.26
CA SER A 48 5.58 -6.36 -9.27
C SER A 48 6.00 -6.77 -7.85
N VAL A 49 5.91 -5.85 -6.89
CA VAL A 49 6.10 -6.22 -5.47
C VAL A 49 5.09 -7.30 -5.04
N SER A 50 3.88 -7.30 -5.58
CA SER A 50 2.89 -8.33 -5.28
C SER A 50 3.27 -9.70 -5.82
N ASP A 51 3.93 -9.79 -6.97
CA ASP A 51 4.37 -11.08 -7.54
C ASP A 51 5.41 -11.77 -6.63
N VAL A 52 6.23 -10.97 -5.95
CA VAL A 52 7.23 -11.44 -5.00
C VAL A 52 6.63 -11.72 -3.63
N ALA A 53 5.95 -10.72 -3.07
CA ALA A 53 5.52 -10.70 -1.67
C ALA A 53 4.24 -11.50 -1.42
N ALA A 54 3.33 -11.62 -2.40
CA ALA A 54 2.10 -12.39 -2.20
C ALA A 54 2.42 -13.88 -2.15
N ARG A 55 2.05 -14.53 -1.04
CA ARG A 55 2.18 -15.99 -0.88
C ARG A 55 0.81 -16.65 -0.67
N TYR A 56 -0.20 -16.20 -1.42
CA TYR A 56 -1.54 -16.82 -1.39
C TYR A 56 -1.54 -18.22 -2.03
N CYS A 57 -0.67 -18.47 -3.01
CA CYS A 57 -0.41 -19.79 -3.56
C CYS A 57 0.92 -20.33 -3.00
N PRO A 58 0.89 -21.34 -2.10
CA PRO A 58 2.11 -21.85 -1.46
C PRO A 58 3.14 -22.45 -2.42
N THR A 59 2.71 -22.97 -3.58
CA THR A 59 3.61 -23.51 -4.62
C THR A 59 4.03 -22.47 -5.65
N ARG A 60 3.54 -21.22 -5.55
CA ARG A 60 3.74 -20.16 -6.54
C ARG A 60 3.34 -20.53 -7.97
N ARG A 61 2.43 -21.48 -8.14
CA ARG A 61 1.89 -21.83 -9.46
C ARG A 61 1.17 -20.67 -10.14
N ASP A 62 0.66 -19.71 -9.38
CA ASP A 62 0.12 -18.45 -9.91
C ASP A 62 1.19 -17.61 -10.64
N VAL A 63 2.42 -17.57 -10.13
CA VAL A 63 3.57 -16.93 -10.81
C VAL A 63 3.93 -17.67 -12.09
N TYR A 64 4.00 -19.02 -12.03
CA TYR A 64 4.25 -19.85 -13.22
C TYR A 64 3.20 -19.60 -14.31
N LEU A 65 1.91 -19.65 -13.95
CA LEU A 65 0.82 -19.40 -14.91
C LEU A 65 0.90 -17.99 -15.51
N LYS A 66 1.27 -16.99 -14.72
CA LYS A 66 1.38 -15.60 -15.18
C LYS A 66 2.54 -15.39 -16.15
N TYR A 67 3.73 -15.86 -15.78
CA TYR A 67 4.98 -15.48 -16.45
C TYR A 67 5.50 -16.51 -17.45
N VAL A 68 5.23 -17.80 -17.24
CA VAL A 68 5.68 -18.88 -18.14
C VAL A 68 4.58 -19.23 -19.14
N GLU A 69 3.38 -19.56 -18.64
CA GLU A 69 2.24 -19.90 -19.51
C GLU A 69 1.55 -18.66 -20.10
N GLY A 70 1.90 -17.45 -19.64
CA GLY A 70 1.35 -16.20 -20.16
C GLY A 70 -0.16 -16.02 -19.91
N VAL A 71 -0.71 -16.66 -18.88
CA VAL A 71 -2.13 -16.60 -18.54
C VAL A 71 -2.49 -15.21 -18.04
N VAL A 72 -3.36 -14.53 -18.78
CA VAL A 72 -3.90 -13.23 -18.38
C VAL A 72 -5.24 -13.44 -17.68
N VAL A 73 -5.32 -13.03 -16.42
CA VAL A 73 -6.53 -13.13 -15.60
C VAL A 73 -7.17 -11.76 -15.35
N LYS A 74 -8.50 -11.75 -15.29
CA LYS A 74 -9.26 -10.59 -14.78
C LYS A 74 -9.26 -10.62 -13.24
N PRO A 75 -9.31 -9.46 -12.57
CA PRO A 75 -9.34 -9.40 -11.12
C PRO A 75 -10.63 -10.02 -10.57
N THR A 76 -10.54 -10.59 -9.36
CA THR A 76 -11.72 -11.08 -8.64
C THR A 76 -12.43 -9.93 -7.90
N LEU A 77 -13.69 -10.15 -7.50
CA LEU A 77 -14.46 -9.15 -6.75
C LEU A 77 -13.73 -8.67 -5.46
N PRO A 78 -13.09 -9.53 -4.65
CA PRO A 78 -12.28 -9.05 -3.51
C PRO A 78 -11.08 -8.17 -3.89
N MET A 79 -10.43 -8.43 -5.03
CA MET A 79 -9.32 -7.59 -5.52
C MET A 79 -9.83 -6.21 -5.93
N VAL A 80 -10.98 -6.15 -6.60
CA VAL A 80 -11.66 -4.90 -6.97
C VAL A 80 -12.11 -4.14 -5.72
N GLU A 81 -12.71 -4.81 -4.73
CA GLU A 81 -13.09 -4.18 -3.46
C GLU A 81 -11.85 -3.59 -2.74
N GLY A 82 -10.73 -4.30 -2.75
CA GLY A 82 -9.45 -3.78 -2.29
C GLY A 82 -9.08 -2.48 -2.99
N ARG A 83 -8.99 -2.51 -4.33
CA ARG A 83 -8.64 -1.33 -5.14
C ARG A 83 -9.56 -0.12 -4.89
N VAL A 84 -10.86 -0.34 -4.73
CA VAL A 84 -11.82 0.71 -4.35
C VAL A 84 -11.41 1.39 -3.06
N TYR A 85 -10.99 0.65 -2.03
CA TYR A 85 -10.61 1.26 -0.75
C TYR A 85 -9.31 2.06 -0.87
N HIS A 86 -8.32 1.58 -1.62
CA HIS A 86 -7.10 2.37 -1.90
C HIS A 86 -7.48 3.68 -2.61
N ASN A 87 -8.33 3.62 -3.65
CA ASN A 87 -8.77 4.81 -4.36
C ASN A 87 -9.59 5.77 -3.48
N VAL A 88 -10.39 5.26 -2.55
CA VAL A 88 -11.10 6.09 -1.55
C VAL A 88 -10.11 6.77 -0.61
N ILE A 89 -9.12 6.05 -0.07
CA ILE A 89 -8.09 6.61 0.82
C ILE A 89 -7.31 7.72 0.10
N SER A 90 -6.78 7.42 -1.09
CA SER A 90 -6.05 8.38 -1.91
C SER A 90 -6.92 9.58 -2.30
N GLY A 91 -8.19 9.32 -2.65
CA GLY A 91 -9.17 10.35 -2.97
C GLY A 91 -9.45 11.32 -1.82
N VAL A 92 -9.58 10.81 -0.59
CA VAL A 92 -9.78 11.67 0.60
C VAL A 92 -8.54 12.52 0.85
N VAL A 93 -7.34 11.94 0.85
CA VAL A 93 -6.09 12.69 1.09
C VAL A 93 -5.94 13.84 0.08
N LEU A 94 -6.16 13.55 -1.21
CA LEU A 94 -6.07 14.55 -2.27
C LEU A 94 -7.16 15.63 -2.14
N GLU A 95 -8.37 15.26 -1.75
CA GLU A 95 -9.45 16.22 -1.56
C GLU A 95 -9.18 17.15 -0.38
N VAL A 96 -8.68 16.63 0.74
CA VAL A 96 -8.30 17.44 1.91
C VAL A 96 -7.27 18.48 1.50
N LYS A 97 -6.19 18.06 0.83
CA LYS A 97 -5.15 18.98 0.34
C LYS A 97 -5.72 20.02 -0.61
N ARG A 98 -6.56 19.60 -1.57
CA ARG A 98 -7.21 20.52 -2.52
C ARG A 98 -8.03 21.58 -1.80
N LYS A 99 -8.85 21.17 -0.82
CA LYS A 99 -9.70 22.09 -0.05
C LYS A 99 -8.87 23.09 0.74
N LEU A 100 -7.84 22.63 1.46
CA LEU A 100 -6.94 23.51 2.23
C LEU A 100 -6.23 24.53 1.34
N TYR A 101 -5.66 24.11 0.20
CA TYR A 101 -5.01 25.05 -0.72
C TYR A 101 -5.99 26.02 -1.40
N SER A 102 -7.26 25.64 -1.59
CA SER A 102 -8.26 26.48 -2.24
C SER A 102 -8.99 27.46 -1.30
N LEU A 103 -9.27 27.03 -0.07
CA LEU A 103 -10.05 27.79 0.92
C LEU A 103 -9.16 28.54 1.91
N GLY A 104 -7.88 28.16 2.00
CA GLY A 104 -6.97 28.63 3.04
C GLY A 104 -7.21 27.92 4.38
N LEU A 105 -6.87 28.62 5.47
CA LEU A 105 -7.11 28.11 6.82
C LEU A 105 -8.60 28.20 7.15
N VAL A 106 -9.22 27.03 7.29
CA VAL A 106 -10.61 26.85 7.71
C VAL A 106 -10.64 25.98 8.96
N SER A 107 -11.74 26.06 9.72
CA SER A 107 -11.94 25.14 10.83
C SER A 107 -12.09 23.70 10.32
N GLY A 108 -11.76 22.72 11.17
CA GLY A 108 -11.96 21.31 10.86
C GLY A 108 -13.43 20.98 10.61
N TYR A 109 -14.36 21.67 11.27
CA TYR A 109 -15.80 21.56 10.99
C TYR A 109 -16.13 21.95 9.54
N GLU A 110 -15.74 23.14 9.09
CA GLU A 110 -15.96 23.62 7.73
C GLU A 110 -15.27 22.73 6.69
N LEU A 111 -14.04 22.29 6.98
CA LEU A 111 -13.31 21.34 6.14
C LEU A 111 -14.09 20.03 6.00
N TYR A 112 -14.55 19.45 7.12
CA TYR A 112 -15.32 18.20 7.12
C TYR A 112 -16.62 18.32 6.31
N GLU A 113 -17.40 19.39 6.51
CA GLU A 113 -18.62 19.64 5.74
C GLU A 113 -18.32 19.65 4.23
N SER A 114 -17.27 20.38 3.84
CA SER A 114 -16.86 20.46 2.43
C SER A 114 -16.36 19.14 1.83
N LEU A 115 -15.85 18.22 2.67
CA LEU A 115 -15.34 16.90 2.26
C LEU A 115 -16.45 15.86 2.13
N VAL A 116 -17.52 15.98 2.91
CA VAL A 116 -18.66 15.04 2.85
C VAL A 116 -19.71 15.47 1.84
N GLU A 117 -19.70 16.74 1.42
CA GLU A 117 -20.52 17.24 0.34
C GLU A 117 -20.25 16.46 -0.97
N GLY A 118 -21.30 15.80 -1.50
CA GLY A 118 -21.21 15.01 -2.72
C GLY A 118 -20.33 13.74 -2.63
N CYS A 119 -19.88 13.33 -1.44
CA CYS A 119 -18.96 12.19 -1.30
C CYS A 119 -19.56 10.87 -1.80
N GLU A 120 -20.88 10.67 -1.68
CA GLU A 120 -21.56 9.46 -2.16
C GLU A 120 -21.44 9.29 -3.67
N ALA A 121 -21.68 10.36 -4.44
CA ALA A 121 -21.53 10.34 -5.90
C ALA A 121 -20.08 10.03 -6.29
N ARG A 122 -19.10 10.69 -5.65
CA ARG A 122 -17.67 10.44 -5.91
C ARG A 122 -17.25 9.00 -5.61
N VAL A 123 -17.67 8.45 -4.47
CA VAL A 123 -17.39 7.06 -4.11
C VAL A 123 -18.07 6.11 -5.09
N ARG A 124 -19.31 6.40 -5.49
CA ARG A 124 -20.02 5.60 -6.50
C ARG A 124 -19.26 5.60 -7.83
N ASP A 125 -18.74 6.74 -8.27
CA ASP A 125 -17.92 6.82 -9.48
C ASP A 125 -16.64 5.98 -9.37
N ILE A 126 -15.95 6.02 -8.22
CA ILE A 126 -14.79 5.16 -7.93
C ILE A 126 -15.18 3.68 -8.04
N VAL A 127 -16.29 3.27 -7.43
CA VAL A 127 -16.77 1.87 -7.49
C VAL A 127 -17.09 1.49 -8.94
N LEU A 128 -17.90 2.29 -9.63
CA LEU A 128 -18.32 2.03 -11.01
C LEU A 128 -17.14 1.97 -11.98
N HIS A 129 -16.11 2.78 -11.77
CA HIS A 129 -14.89 2.70 -12.56
C HIS A 129 -14.15 1.37 -12.35
N ASN A 130 -14.04 0.93 -11.10
CA ASN A 130 -13.27 -0.25 -10.74
C ASN A 130 -13.97 -1.58 -11.04
N VAL A 131 -15.31 -1.62 -11.06
CA VAL A 131 -16.02 -2.88 -11.41
C VAL A 131 -16.02 -3.18 -12.90
N ARG A 132 -15.74 -2.19 -13.77
CA ARG A 132 -15.69 -2.37 -15.25
C ARG A 132 -14.62 -3.36 -15.71
N VAL A 133 -13.63 -3.65 -14.87
CA VAL A 133 -12.53 -4.57 -15.21
C VAL A 133 -12.81 -6.03 -14.81
N LEU A 134 -13.92 -6.30 -14.13
CA LEU A 134 -14.34 -7.66 -13.80
C LEU A 134 -14.67 -8.46 -15.08
N GLU A 135 -14.46 -9.77 -15.02
CA GLU A 135 -14.86 -10.69 -16.09
C GLU A 135 -16.39 -10.79 -16.20
N GLU A 136 -17.06 -10.89 -15.05
CA GLU A 136 -18.50 -11.04 -14.92
C GLU A 136 -19.09 -9.78 -14.28
N GLU A 137 -20.28 -9.39 -14.74
CA GLU A 137 -20.98 -8.23 -14.18
C GLU A 137 -21.32 -8.50 -12.69
N PRO A 138 -20.90 -7.63 -11.77
CA PRO A 138 -21.17 -7.83 -10.35
C PRO A 138 -22.66 -7.67 -10.08
N ARG A 139 -23.17 -8.39 -9.08
CA ARG A 139 -24.55 -8.19 -8.61
C ARG A 139 -24.71 -6.76 -8.09
N SER A 140 -25.87 -6.15 -8.33
CA SER A 140 -26.17 -4.80 -7.86
C SER A 140 -25.99 -4.65 -6.34
N GLU A 141 -26.28 -5.71 -5.57
CA GLU A 141 -26.05 -5.75 -4.12
C GLU A 141 -24.56 -5.67 -3.73
N ASP A 142 -23.67 -6.25 -4.54
CA ASP A 142 -22.23 -6.19 -4.32
C ASP A 142 -21.69 -4.77 -4.58
N VAL A 143 -22.18 -4.13 -5.66
CA VAL A 143 -21.86 -2.73 -5.99
C VAL A 143 -22.33 -1.79 -4.89
N GLU A 144 -23.60 -1.88 -4.49
CA GLU A 144 -24.16 -1.00 -3.47
C GLU A 144 -23.47 -1.20 -2.11
N ARG A 145 -23.12 -2.44 -1.77
CA ARG A 145 -22.32 -2.71 -0.56
C ARG A 145 -20.95 -2.04 -0.62
N MET A 146 -20.27 -2.05 -1.77
CA MET A 146 -18.98 -1.36 -1.93
C MET A 146 -19.14 0.16 -1.81
N VAL A 147 -20.21 0.74 -2.37
CA VAL A 147 -20.51 2.18 -2.23
C VAL A 147 -20.74 2.54 -0.77
N VAL A 148 -21.63 1.84 -0.06
CA VAL A 148 -21.92 2.09 1.35
C VAL A 148 -20.65 2.00 2.21
N ARG A 149 -19.81 0.99 1.98
CA ARG A 149 -18.55 0.82 2.71
C ARG A 149 -17.53 1.90 2.38
N GLY A 150 -17.41 2.27 1.11
CA GLY A 150 -16.54 3.35 0.64
C GLY A 150 -16.95 4.70 1.22
N VAL A 151 -18.25 5.01 1.30
CA VAL A 151 -18.77 6.25 1.90
C VAL A 151 -18.48 6.30 3.40
N ARG A 152 -18.65 5.18 4.12
CA ARG A 152 -18.28 5.09 5.53
C ARG A 152 -16.79 5.34 5.74
N LEU A 153 -15.95 4.75 4.90
CA LEU A 153 -14.50 4.98 4.93
C LEU A 153 -14.16 6.45 4.65
N TRP A 154 -14.76 7.03 3.60
CA TRP A 154 -14.56 8.43 3.23
C TRP A 154 -14.90 9.38 4.38
N LYS A 155 -16.12 9.27 4.92
CA LYS A 155 -16.59 10.12 6.03
C LYS A 155 -15.72 9.97 7.27
N PHE A 156 -15.32 8.74 7.60
CA PHE A 156 -14.43 8.49 8.72
C PHE A 156 -13.08 9.19 8.53
N LEU A 157 -12.44 9.02 7.37
CA LEU A 157 -11.13 9.64 7.09
C LEU A 157 -11.22 11.15 7.00
N ALA A 158 -12.27 11.71 6.37
CA ALA A 158 -12.53 13.14 6.33
C ALA A 158 -12.60 13.73 7.75
N LEU A 159 -13.32 13.06 8.66
CA LEU A 159 -13.39 13.46 10.06
C LEU A 159 -12.03 13.40 10.76
N GLN A 160 -11.24 12.35 10.50
CA GLN A 160 -9.89 12.23 11.07
C GLN A 160 -8.95 13.34 10.59
N PHE A 161 -8.98 13.69 9.31
CA PHE A 161 -8.14 14.77 8.76
C PHE A 161 -8.60 16.14 9.24
N ALA A 162 -9.91 16.41 9.26
CA ALA A 162 -10.48 17.62 9.85
C ALA A 162 -10.04 17.81 11.31
N ALA A 163 -10.15 16.76 12.13
CA ALA A 163 -9.68 16.79 13.51
C ALA A 163 -8.14 16.96 13.61
N SER A 164 -7.38 16.42 12.65
CA SER A 164 -5.92 16.62 12.58
C SER A 164 -5.56 18.09 12.35
N VAL A 165 -6.28 18.74 11.42
CA VAL A 165 -6.12 20.18 11.14
C VAL A 165 -6.43 21.00 12.39
N ASP A 166 -7.58 20.79 13.03
CA ASP A 166 -7.94 21.52 14.27
C ASP A 166 -6.91 21.33 15.39
N ARG A 167 -6.42 20.09 15.59
CA ARG A 167 -5.38 19.82 16.59
C ARG A 167 -4.11 20.60 16.31
N TYR A 168 -3.69 20.69 15.05
CA TYR A 168 -2.49 21.43 14.69
C TYR A 168 -2.69 22.94 14.81
N VAL A 169 -3.82 23.46 14.31
CA VAL A 169 -4.13 24.90 14.32
C VAL A 169 -4.36 25.43 15.75
N SER A 170 -4.96 24.64 16.64
CA SER A 170 -5.27 25.07 18.01
C SER A 170 -4.06 25.25 18.93
N VAL A 171 -2.90 24.70 18.57
CA VAL A 171 -1.68 24.74 19.40
C VAL A 171 -0.56 25.59 18.82
N HIS A 172 -0.73 26.10 17.60
CA HIS A 172 0.26 26.93 16.91
C HIS A 172 -0.35 28.30 16.54
N GLY A 173 0.47 29.34 16.56
CA GLY A 173 0.05 30.73 16.32
C GLY A 173 -0.13 31.07 14.84
N HIS A 174 0.68 32.01 14.32
CA HIS A 174 0.65 32.36 12.90
C HIS A 174 1.04 31.15 12.05
N LEU A 175 0.12 30.68 11.22
CA LEU A 175 0.28 29.48 10.40
C LEU A 175 0.15 29.83 8.92
N ASP A 176 1.04 29.27 8.12
CA ASP A 176 0.87 29.19 6.68
C ASP A 176 0.13 27.90 6.30
N VAL A 177 -0.67 27.95 5.23
CA VAL A 177 -1.48 26.80 4.77
C VAL A 177 -0.58 25.60 4.46
N ASP A 178 0.59 25.83 3.87
CA ASP A 178 1.50 24.75 3.51
C ASP A 178 2.06 24.05 4.76
N SER A 179 2.33 24.81 5.83
CA SER A 179 2.74 24.25 7.13
C SER A 179 1.64 23.36 7.72
N VAL A 180 0.37 23.79 7.61
CA VAL A 180 -0.77 22.98 8.07
C VAL A 180 -0.92 21.71 7.23
N VAL A 181 -0.78 21.79 5.91
CA VAL A 181 -0.85 20.62 5.03
C VAL A 181 0.28 19.64 5.33
N ALA A 182 1.51 20.14 5.48
CA ALA A 182 2.70 19.34 5.77
C ALA A 182 2.60 18.59 7.10
N GLU A 183 1.99 19.20 8.13
CA GLU A 183 1.92 18.61 9.47
C GLU A 183 0.62 17.82 9.72
N ALA A 184 -0.53 18.35 9.30
CA ALA A 184 -1.82 17.72 9.56
C ALA A 184 -2.20 16.66 8.51
N VAL A 185 -1.68 16.77 7.27
CA VAL A 185 -1.96 15.88 6.14
C VAL A 185 -0.67 15.48 5.39
N PRO A 186 0.35 14.95 6.08
CA PRO A 186 1.69 14.68 5.52
C PRO A 186 1.76 13.56 4.45
N HIS A 187 0.62 12.97 4.09
CA HIS A 187 0.56 11.74 3.32
C HIS A 187 0.85 12.01 1.85
N ILE A 188 1.81 11.31 1.27
CA ILE A 188 2.03 11.32 -0.17
C ILE A 188 1.49 10.00 -0.72
N VAL A 189 0.31 10.04 -1.32
CA VAL A 189 -0.41 8.85 -1.81
C VAL A 189 0.09 8.43 -3.19
N GLU A 190 0.07 7.13 -3.46
CA GLU A 190 0.46 6.54 -4.77
C GLU A 190 1.84 7.01 -5.25
N TYR A 191 2.82 7.01 -4.35
CA TYR A 191 4.17 7.51 -4.63
C TYR A 191 4.90 6.57 -5.60
N LYS A 192 5.37 7.12 -6.73
CA LYS A 192 6.04 6.37 -7.79
C LYS A 192 7.51 6.09 -7.47
N VAL A 193 7.92 4.86 -7.71
CA VAL A 193 9.29 4.37 -7.48
C VAL A 193 9.72 3.47 -8.64
N ASP A 194 10.94 3.69 -9.16
CA ASP A 194 11.55 2.79 -10.15
C ASP A 194 12.20 1.60 -9.44
N GLY A 195 11.58 0.41 -9.54
CA GLY A 195 12.12 -0.82 -8.98
C GLY A 195 12.99 -1.63 -9.95
N SER A 196 13.18 -1.17 -11.19
CA SER A 196 13.88 -1.94 -12.22
C SER A 196 15.33 -2.30 -11.92
N PRO A 197 16.12 -1.53 -11.15
CA PRO A 197 17.46 -1.94 -10.75
C PRO A 197 17.48 -3.27 -9.98
N LEU A 198 16.38 -3.61 -9.29
CA LEU A 198 16.23 -4.83 -8.50
C LEU A 198 15.44 -5.94 -9.22
N GLY A 199 15.15 -5.77 -10.52
CA GLY A 199 14.29 -6.67 -11.29
C GLY A 199 12.80 -6.51 -10.98
N LEU A 200 12.40 -5.39 -10.39
CA LEU A 200 11.00 -5.05 -10.14
C LEU A 200 10.46 -4.10 -11.21
N SER A 201 9.15 -3.86 -11.24
CA SER A 201 8.51 -2.93 -12.18
C SER A 201 9.10 -1.52 -12.10
N LYS A 202 9.13 -0.80 -13.22
CA LYS A 202 9.53 0.62 -13.31
C LYS A 202 8.51 1.58 -12.70
N GLU A 203 7.27 1.13 -12.57
CA GLU A 203 6.12 1.97 -12.21
C GLU A 203 5.48 1.52 -10.89
N LEU A 204 6.30 1.10 -9.92
CA LEU A 204 5.81 0.73 -8.59
C LEU A 204 5.12 1.93 -7.94
N SER A 205 4.08 1.65 -7.15
CA SER A 205 3.31 2.64 -6.43
C SER A 205 3.30 2.25 -4.96
N VAL A 206 3.92 3.05 -4.09
CA VAL A 206 3.77 2.91 -2.64
C VAL A 206 2.44 3.56 -2.26
N ASP A 207 1.57 2.85 -1.54
CA ASP A 207 0.23 3.37 -1.20
C ASP A 207 0.31 4.74 -0.53
N VAL A 208 1.15 4.84 0.51
CA VAL A 208 1.45 6.10 1.19
C VAL A 208 2.93 6.16 1.55
N LEU A 209 3.62 7.21 1.11
CA LEU A 209 4.89 7.64 1.68
C LEU A 209 4.61 8.70 2.76
N TYR A 210 5.12 8.46 3.96
CA TYR A 210 4.94 9.33 5.13
C TYR A 210 6.29 9.95 5.54
N PRO A 211 6.32 11.16 6.13
CA PRO A 211 7.55 11.83 6.56
C PRO A 211 8.49 10.94 7.38
N GLY A 212 9.79 11.20 7.20
CA GLY A 212 10.85 10.32 7.69
C GLY A 212 11.06 9.09 6.80
N TYR A 213 10.63 9.16 5.53
CA TYR A 213 10.74 8.09 4.53
C TYR A 213 10.16 6.76 5.03
N THR A 214 8.95 6.82 5.60
CA THR A 214 8.22 5.64 6.03
C THR A 214 7.35 5.16 4.90
N VAL A 215 7.55 3.92 4.46
CA VAL A 215 6.65 3.26 3.49
C VAL A 215 5.44 2.70 4.23
N VAL A 216 4.25 2.98 3.73
CA VAL A 216 3.00 2.51 4.32
C VAL A 216 2.26 1.71 3.27
N GLU A 217 1.82 0.53 3.67
CA GLU A 217 1.03 -0.38 2.82
C GLU A 217 -0.31 -0.64 3.50
N VAL A 218 -1.39 -0.49 2.73
CA VAL A 218 -2.76 -0.66 3.18
C VAL A 218 -3.27 -2.02 2.71
N LYS A 219 -3.93 -2.78 3.61
CA LYS A 219 -4.54 -4.07 3.28
C LYS A 219 -6.00 -4.10 3.72
N THR A 220 -6.89 -4.50 2.82
CA THR A 220 -8.33 -4.62 3.10
C THR A 220 -8.77 -6.04 3.48
N GLY A 221 -7.91 -7.02 3.20
CA GLY A 221 -8.15 -8.43 3.47
C GLY A 221 -7.82 -8.87 4.90
N SER A 222 -7.83 -10.18 5.12
CA SER A 222 -7.34 -10.77 6.37
C SER A 222 -5.85 -10.53 6.54
N ARG A 223 -5.40 -10.38 7.78
CA ARG A 223 -3.97 -10.30 8.11
C ARG A 223 -3.27 -11.57 7.66
N GLN A 224 -2.16 -11.40 6.93
CA GLN A 224 -1.28 -12.47 6.47
C GLN A 224 0.15 -12.12 6.87
N ASP A 225 0.93 -13.14 7.23
CA ASP A 225 2.29 -12.92 7.72
C ASP A 225 3.23 -12.38 6.64
N PHE A 226 3.00 -12.74 5.37
CA PHE A 226 3.80 -12.25 4.23
C PHE A 226 3.54 -10.79 3.86
N HIS A 227 2.50 -10.13 4.40
CA HIS A 227 2.22 -8.72 4.05
C HIS A 227 3.38 -7.79 4.39
N ARG A 228 4.19 -8.11 5.40
CA ARG A 228 5.39 -7.33 5.75
C ARG A 228 6.41 -7.26 4.61
N LEU A 229 6.42 -8.24 3.70
CA LEU A 229 7.33 -8.27 2.56
C LEU A 229 7.06 -7.17 1.55
N TYR A 230 5.83 -6.66 1.48
CA TYR A 230 5.53 -5.46 0.67
C TYR A 230 6.36 -4.27 1.14
N LEU A 231 6.52 -4.10 2.45
CA LEU A 231 7.31 -3.00 3.03
C LEU A 231 8.78 -3.11 2.63
N ALA A 232 9.38 -4.30 2.68
CA ALA A 232 10.76 -4.49 2.23
C ALA A 232 10.92 -4.26 0.72
N GLY A 233 10.00 -4.76 -0.09
CA GLY A 233 10.04 -4.54 -1.54
C GLY A 233 10.01 -3.05 -1.91
N TYR A 234 9.11 -2.28 -1.30
CA TYR A 234 9.06 -0.84 -1.52
C TYR A 234 10.25 -0.10 -0.92
N ALA A 235 10.72 -0.50 0.26
CA ALA A 235 11.90 0.10 0.87
C ALA A 235 13.15 -0.08 0.00
N LEU A 236 13.40 -1.30 -0.48
CA LEU A 236 14.53 -1.62 -1.36
C LEU A 236 14.41 -0.87 -2.70
N ALA A 237 13.23 -0.86 -3.33
CA ALA A 237 13.02 -0.11 -4.57
C ALA A 237 13.25 1.39 -4.37
N PHE A 238 12.76 1.95 -3.27
CA PHE A 238 12.94 3.37 -2.96
C PHE A 238 14.41 3.71 -2.70
N GLU A 239 15.12 2.87 -1.94
CA GLU A 239 16.56 3.01 -1.70
C GLU A 239 17.35 2.94 -3.02
N ALA A 240 16.99 2.04 -3.93
CA ALA A 240 17.63 1.90 -5.25
C ALA A 240 17.41 3.11 -6.17
N ASP A 241 16.20 3.68 -6.17
CA ASP A 241 15.81 4.81 -7.02
C ASP A 241 16.30 6.16 -6.45
N LYS A 242 16.20 6.35 -5.13
CA LYS A 242 16.40 7.66 -4.49
C LYS A 242 17.69 7.80 -3.70
N GLU A 243 18.45 6.73 -3.49
CA GLU A 243 19.65 6.70 -2.64
C GLU A 243 19.40 7.23 -1.21
N ILE A 244 18.17 7.05 -0.70
CA ILE A 244 17.74 7.51 0.62
C ILE A 244 17.29 6.31 1.46
N PRO A 245 17.80 6.15 2.71
CA PRO A 245 17.50 5.01 3.56
C PRO A 245 16.01 4.94 3.94
N VAL A 246 15.42 3.74 3.81
CA VAL A 246 14.06 3.45 4.27
C VAL A 246 14.11 2.37 5.35
N ASN A 247 13.94 2.79 6.59
CA ASN A 247 14.09 1.92 7.77
C ASN A 247 12.76 1.63 8.48
N MET A 248 11.68 2.30 8.08
CA MET A 248 10.37 2.22 8.71
C MET A 248 9.33 1.79 7.70
N GLY A 249 8.55 0.77 8.07
CA GLY A 249 7.39 0.34 7.32
C GLY A 249 6.17 0.23 8.23
N VAL A 250 4.99 0.56 7.70
CA VAL A 250 3.73 0.46 8.44
C VAL A 250 2.70 -0.29 7.61
N LEU A 251 2.10 -1.33 8.20
CA LEU A 251 0.94 -2.02 7.64
C LEU A 251 -0.33 -1.50 8.28
N ILE A 252 -1.27 -1.04 7.45
CA ILE A 252 -2.59 -0.60 7.89
C ILE A 252 -3.64 -1.56 7.36
N TYR A 253 -4.29 -2.30 8.27
CA TYR A 253 -5.42 -3.14 7.93
C TYR A 253 -6.73 -2.38 8.07
N VAL A 254 -7.49 -2.26 6.98
CA VAL A 254 -8.75 -1.51 6.93
C VAL A 254 -9.93 -2.46 6.74
N ARG A 255 -10.93 -2.38 7.60
CA ARG A 255 -12.17 -3.15 7.50
C ARG A 255 -13.39 -2.27 7.69
N ALA A 256 -14.06 -1.91 6.59
CA ALA A 256 -15.37 -1.27 6.62
C ALA A 256 -16.46 -2.34 6.72
N GLY A 257 -16.59 -2.95 7.90
CA GLY A 257 -17.55 -4.01 8.17
C GLY A 257 -19.00 -3.52 8.26
N ARG A 258 -19.84 -4.27 9.00
CA ARG A 258 -21.24 -3.85 9.25
C ARG A 258 -21.35 -2.62 10.16
N SER A 259 -20.34 -2.40 11.01
CA SER A 259 -20.22 -1.21 11.87
C SER A 259 -20.29 0.09 11.06
N PRO A 260 -20.93 1.14 11.58
CA PRO A 260 -20.88 2.47 10.96
C PRO A 260 -19.46 3.05 10.92
N THR A 261 -18.62 2.67 11.89
CA THR A 261 -17.22 3.09 11.98
C THR A 261 -16.30 2.00 11.42
N PRO A 262 -15.44 2.31 10.42
CA PRO A 262 -14.45 1.37 9.93
C PRO A 262 -13.42 1.00 11.01
N PHE A 263 -12.98 -0.25 10.98
CA PHE A 263 -11.93 -0.75 11.89
C PHE A 263 -10.56 -0.63 11.23
N PHE A 264 -9.58 -0.16 11.99
CA PHE A 264 -8.19 -0.06 11.59
C PHE A 264 -7.28 -0.81 12.56
N LYS A 265 -6.31 -1.54 12.03
CA LYS A 265 -5.20 -2.08 12.80
C LYS A 265 -3.90 -1.63 12.17
N VAL A 266 -3.06 -0.98 12.96
CA VAL A 266 -1.75 -0.50 12.54
C VAL A 266 -0.69 -1.43 13.12
N GLU A 267 0.20 -1.90 12.25
CA GLU A 267 1.35 -2.71 12.63
C GLU A 267 2.62 -2.02 12.12
N GLU A 268 3.55 -1.73 13.02
CA GLU A 268 4.78 -0.99 12.76
C GLU A 268 5.96 -1.97 12.66
N TYR A 269 6.76 -1.86 11.60
CA TYR A 269 7.88 -2.73 11.31
C TYR A 269 9.16 -1.93 11.10
N VAL A 270 10.22 -2.31 11.82
CA VAL A 270 11.58 -1.96 11.39
C VAL A 270 11.83 -2.76 10.12
N VAL A 271 12.13 -2.08 9.01
CA VAL A 271 12.64 -2.77 7.83
C VAL A 271 14.08 -3.11 8.17
N SER A 272 14.33 -4.35 8.59
CA SER A 272 15.64 -4.85 9.05
C SER A 272 16.33 -5.68 7.96
N ASP A 273 17.52 -6.19 8.25
CA ASP A 273 18.22 -7.14 7.38
C ASP A 273 17.42 -8.41 7.16
N GLU A 274 16.77 -8.93 8.20
CA GLU A 274 15.94 -10.14 8.13
C GLU A 274 14.79 -9.98 7.14
N LEU A 275 14.07 -8.85 7.23
CA LEU A 275 12.94 -8.60 6.34
C LEU A 275 13.36 -8.37 4.89
N ARG A 276 14.53 -7.76 4.68
CA ARG A 276 15.12 -7.57 3.35
C ARG A 276 15.55 -8.89 2.72
N ARG A 277 16.27 -9.73 3.48
CA ARG A 277 16.67 -11.07 3.03
C ARG A 277 15.45 -11.91 2.67
N GLU A 278 14.42 -11.92 3.52
CA GLU A 278 13.18 -12.66 3.25
C GLU A 278 12.51 -12.20 1.93
N PHE A 279 12.54 -10.91 1.61
CA PHE A 279 12.02 -10.40 0.34
C PHE A 279 12.91 -10.79 -0.85
N ILE A 280 14.23 -10.69 -0.72
CA ILE A 280 15.20 -11.04 -1.78
C ILE A 280 15.10 -12.53 -2.09
N GLU A 281 15.09 -13.40 -1.07
CA GLU A 281 14.89 -14.84 -1.24
C GLU A 281 13.55 -15.14 -1.93
N ALA A 282 12.47 -14.44 -1.53
CA ALA A 282 11.17 -14.57 -2.15
C ALA A 282 11.16 -14.12 -3.63
N ARG A 283 12.00 -13.16 -4.00
CA ARG A 283 12.16 -12.65 -5.38
C ARG A 283 12.93 -13.66 -6.22
N ASP A 284 14.03 -14.16 -5.69
CA ASP A 284 14.90 -15.08 -6.40
C ASP A 284 14.19 -16.43 -6.62
N GLU A 285 13.37 -16.88 -5.67
CA GLU A 285 12.45 -18.02 -5.85
C GLU A 285 11.49 -17.82 -7.04
N VAL A 286 10.97 -16.59 -7.22
CA VAL A 286 10.10 -16.26 -8.36
C VAL A 286 10.89 -16.30 -9.67
N PHE A 287 12.10 -15.74 -9.68
CA PHE A 287 12.95 -15.80 -10.87
C PHE A 287 13.35 -17.23 -11.22
N GLU A 288 13.63 -18.08 -10.23
CA GLU A 288 13.95 -19.50 -10.45
C GLU A 288 12.80 -20.26 -11.13
N ILE A 289 11.54 -19.97 -10.76
CA ILE A 289 10.36 -20.55 -11.42
C ILE A 289 10.28 -20.10 -12.88
N ILE A 290 10.58 -18.83 -13.16
CA ILE A 290 10.50 -18.26 -14.51
C ILE A 290 11.64 -18.79 -15.38
N GLU A 291 12.86 -18.86 -14.85
CA GLU A 291 14.05 -19.30 -15.58
C GLU A 291 14.01 -20.80 -15.93
N ASN A 292 13.57 -21.64 -14.99
CA ASN A 292 13.53 -23.09 -15.21
C ASN A 292 12.29 -23.56 -16.00
N GLU A 293 11.27 -22.70 -16.12
CA GLU A 293 9.99 -23.00 -16.77
C GLU A 293 9.34 -24.31 -16.29
N ARG A 294 9.66 -24.73 -15.06
CA ARG A 294 9.16 -25.98 -14.48
C ARG A 294 7.92 -25.71 -13.64
N ASP A 295 6.80 -26.33 -14.01
CA ASP A 295 5.56 -26.25 -13.25
C ASP A 295 5.79 -26.74 -11.80
N PRO A 296 5.60 -25.88 -10.77
CA PRO A 296 5.81 -26.24 -9.38
C PRO A 296 4.67 -27.12 -8.80
N GLY A 297 3.64 -27.40 -9.59
CA GLY A 297 2.51 -28.23 -9.19
C GLY A 297 1.45 -27.45 -8.40
N LYS A 298 0.26 -28.06 -8.25
CA LYS A 298 -0.85 -27.45 -7.51
C LYS A 298 -0.59 -27.51 -6.00
N PRO A 299 -0.98 -26.48 -5.23
CA PRO A 299 -0.90 -26.54 -3.78
C PRO A 299 -1.96 -27.52 -3.24
N LEU A 300 -1.69 -28.11 -2.07
CA LEU A 300 -2.66 -28.97 -1.37
C LEU A 300 -3.98 -28.26 -1.05
N ARG A 301 -3.93 -26.94 -0.84
CA ARG A 301 -5.09 -26.09 -0.59
C ARG A 301 -4.96 -24.79 -1.37
N CYS A 302 -5.84 -24.60 -2.35
CA CYS A 302 -5.90 -23.35 -3.11
C CYS A 302 -6.55 -22.23 -2.29
N TYR A 303 -6.08 -21.00 -2.51
CA TYR A 303 -6.77 -19.81 -2.05
C TYR A 303 -8.12 -19.67 -2.76
N PRO A 304 -9.25 -19.51 -2.03
CA PRO A 304 -10.59 -19.51 -2.64
C PRO A 304 -10.84 -18.41 -3.67
N TYR A 305 -10.12 -17.29 -3.56
CA TYR A 305 -10.25 -16.14 -4.46
C TYR A 305 -9.05 -16.01 -5.41
N CYS A 306 -8.32 -17.11 -5.65
CA CYS A 306 -7.23 -17.13 -6.61
C CYS A 306 -7.76 -16.82 -8.02
N PRO A 307 -7.28 -15.76 -8.69
CA PRO A 307 -7.75 -15.43 -10.03
C PRO A 307 -7.33 -16.48 -11.07
N TYR A 308 -6.30 -17.28 -10.79
CA TYR A 308 -5.82 -18.36 -11.65
C TYR A 308 -6.55 -19.69 -11.45
N TYR A 309 -7.56 -19.77 -10.58
CA TYR A 309 -8.19 -21.04 -10.19
C TYR A 309 -8.72 -21.85 -11.40
N LYS A 310 -9.32 -21.17 -12.40
CA LYS A 310 -9.87 -21.82 -13.61
C LYS A 310 -8.78 -22.38 -14.56
N TYR A 311 -7.53 -21.92 -14.42
CA TYR A 311 -6.40 -22.28 -15.27
C TYR A 311 -5.44 -23.28 -14.61
N CYS A 312 -5.60 -23.49 -13.31
CA CYS A 312 -4.69 -24.28 -12.48
C CYS A 312 -4.95 -25.77 -12.62
#